data_AF-A0A1I8GKL8-F1
#
_entry.id   AF-A0A1I8GKL8-F1
#
_cell.length_a   1.000
_cell.length_b   1.000
_cell.length_c   1.000
_cell.angle_alpha   90.00
_cell.angle_beta   90.00
_cell.angle_gamma   90.00
#
_symmetry.space_group_name_H-M   'P 1'
#
loop_
_entity.id
_entity.type
_entity.pdbx_description
1 polymer ?
#
loop_
_entity_poly.entity_id
_entity_poly.type
_entity_poly.pdbx_seq_one_letter_code
_entity_poly.pdbx_strand_id
1 'polypeptide(L)'
;TAINYQSGVRTPAGGIFTGTLVLLALALLGDLFQFIPQAALAAVIIVAVLQMTEFRMLRRLWFVSKTDLLEWLVTFLVSLAAGIQYGILCGMGLSFAFLLYRYTRPGLETSVSACATLAVCMSVHV
;
A
#
# COMPACT_ATOMS: atom_id res chain seq x y z
N THR A 1 -4.63 -6.52 -10.46
CA THR A 1 -3.57 -6.93 -11.40
C THR A 1 -3.32 -8.42 -11.39
N ALA A 2 -3.38 -9.13 -10.26
CA ALA A 2 -3.27 -10.60 -10.20
C ALA A 2 -4.23 -11.35 -11.15
N ILE A 3 -5.51 -10.97 -11.17
CA ILE A 3 -6.50 -11.52 -12.11
C ILE A 3 -6.21 -11.18 -13.58
N ASN A 4 -5.74 -9.96 -13.90
CA ASN A 4 -5.33 -9.59 -15.27
C ASN A 4 -4.08 -10.35 -15.73
N TYR A 5 -3.17 -10.66 -14.80
CA TYR A 5 -1.97 -11.45 -15.04
C TYR A 5 -2.31 -12.93 -15.28
N GLN A 6 -3.27 -13.48 -14.53
CA GLN A 6 -3.81 -14.83 -14.75
C GLN A 6 -4.58 -14.97 -16.07
N SER A 7 -5.21 -13.89 -16.55
CA SER A 7 -5.92 -13.87 -17.84
C SER A 7 -5.01 -13.76 -19.08
N GLY A 8 -3.68 -13.74 -18.92
CA GLY A 8 -2.74 -13.74 -20.05
C GLY A 8 -2.67 -12.43 -20.84
N VAL A 9 -3.19 -11.33 -20.29
CA VAL A 9 -3.21 -10.02 -20.95
C VAL A 9 -1.81 -9.39 -20.86
N ARG A 10 -1.09 -9.36 -22.00
CA ARG A 10 0.28 -8.83 -22.09
C ARG A 10 0.36 -7.35 -22.47
N THR A 11 -0.76 -6.71 -22.77
CA THR A 11 -0.80 -5.34 -23.31
C THR A 11 -1.53 -4.37 -22.37
N PRO A 12 -1.07 -3.11 -22.24
CA PRO A 12 -1.74 -2.08 -21.44
C PRO A 12 -3.16 -1.76 -21.95
N ALA A 13 -3.51 -2.19 -23.16
CA ALA A 13 -4.87 -2.14 -23.72
C ALA A 13 -5.93 -2.81 -22.84
N GLY A 14 -5.57 -3.78 -21.97
CA GLY A 14 -6.53 -4.39 -21.04
C GLY A 14 -7.12 -3.40 -20.03
N GLY A 15 -6.35 -2.40 -19.61
CA GLY A 15 -6.82 -1.32 -18.74
C GLY A 15 -7.80 -0.39 -19.45
N ILE A 16 -7.55 -0.10 -20.73
CA ILE A 16 -8.46 0.69 -21.57
C ILE A 16 -9.79 -0.07 -21.72
N PHE A 17 -9.73 -1.37 -22.02
CA PHE A 17 -10.95 -2.19 -22.17
C PHE A 17 -11.78 -2.26 -20.88
N THR A 18 -11.15 -2.50 -19.73
CA THR A 18 -11.87 -2.50 -18.44
C THR A 18 -12.41 -1.11 -18.09
N GLY A 19 -11.65 -0.04 -18.34
CA GLY A 19 -12.12 1.33 -18.13
C GLY A 19 -13.32 1.68 -19.01
N THR A 20 -13.25 1.39 -20.32
CA THR A 20 -14.36 1.63 -21.25
C THR A 20 -15.59 0.79 -20.89
N LEU A 21 -15.41 -0.48 -20.49
CA LEU A 21 -16.50 -1.35 -20.06
C LEU A 21 -17.18 -0.83 -18.78
N VAL A 22 -16.42 -0.34 -17.81
CA VAL A 22 -16.97 0.29 -16.60
C VAL A 22 -17.71 1.60 -16.92
N LEU A 23 -17.13 2.46 -17.78
CA LEU A 23 -17.80 3.69 -18.22
C LEU A 23 -19.12 3.40 -18.94
N LEU A 24 -19.13 2.42 -19.84
CA LEU A 24 -20.31 1.98 -20.56
C LEU A 24 -21.36 1.39 -19.62
N ALA A 25 -20.93 0.57 -18.66
CA ALA A 25 -21.81 0.01 -17.63
C ALA A 25 -22.44 1.10 -16.76
N LEU A 26 -21.68 2.11 -16.33
CA LEU A 26 -22.22 3.23 -15.55
C LEU A 26 -23.16 4.12 -16.37
N ALA A 27 -22.91 4.30 -17.67
CA ALA A 27 -23.79 5.09 -18.53
C ALA A 27 -25.14 4.39 -18.80
N LEU A 28 -25.15 3.06 -18.94
CA LEU A 28 -26.36 2.26 -19.20
C LEU A 28 -27.10 1.84 -17.92
N LEU A 29 -26.37 1.55 -16.83
CA LEU A 29 -26.92 1.05 -15.55
C LEU A 29 -26.89 2.12 -14.44
N GLY A 30 -26.55 3.37 -14.74
CA GLY A 30 -26.45 4.45 -13.75
C GLY A 30 -27.73 4.67 -12.94
N ASP A 31 -28.91 4.53 -13.57
CA ASP A 31 -30.19 4.60 -12.86
C ASP A 31 -30.38 3.44 -11.87
N LEU A 32 -29.80 2.27 -12.15
CA LEU A 32 -29.85 1.14 -11.25
C LEU A 32 -28.91 1.32 -10.04
N PHE A 33 -27.87 2.14 -10.17
CA PHE A 33 -26.94 2.45 -9.09
C PHE A 33 -27.58 3.31 -7.98
N GLN A 34 -28.65 4.05 -8.26
CA GLN A 34 -29.41 4.80 -7.25
C GLN A 34 -30.11 3.87 -6.23
N PHE A 35 -30.42 2.63 -6.61
CA PHE A 35 -31.04 1.64 -5.72
C PHE A 35 -30.03 0.87 -4.87
N ILE A 36 -28.73 1.14 -4.99
CA ILE A 36 -27.72 0.43 -4.21
C ILE A 36 -27.77 0.96 -2.77
N PRO A 37 -28.11 0.10 -1.79
CA PRO A 37 -28.12 0.52 -0.40
C PRO A 37 -26.70 0.91 0.02
N GLN A 38 -26.56 2.02 0.73
CA GLN A 38 -25.27 2.49 1.28
C GLN A 38 -24.55 1.40 2.09
N ALA A 39 -25.31 0.48 2.68
CA ALA A 39 -24.80 -0.69 3.39
C ALA A 39 -23.96 -1.63 2.50
N ALA A 40 -24.33 -1.84 1.24
CA ALA A 40 -23.57 -2.71 0.33
C ALA A 40 -22.21 -2.08 -0.04
N LEU A 41 -22.18 -0.77 -0.30
CA LEU A 41 -20.94 -0.03 -0.58
C LEU A 41 -20.00 -0.05 0.63
N ALA A 42 -20.53 0.19 1.83
CA ALA A 42 -19.76 0.12 3.06
C ALA A 42 -19.18 -1.29 3.29
N ALA A 43 -19.97 -2.35 3.07
CA ALA A 43 -19.52 -3.73 3.21
C ALA A 43 -18.36 -4.06 2.25
N VAL A 44 -18.46 -3.65 0.98
CA VAL A 44 -17.38 -3.85 0.00
C VAL A 44 -16.09 -3.13 0.41
N ILE A 45 -16.19 -1.89 0.93
CA ILE A 45 -15.02 -1.13 1.40
C ILE A 45 -14.37 -1.84 2.60
N ILE A 46 -15.16 -2.28 3.59
CA ILE A 46 -14.62 -2.99 4.77
C ILE A 46 -13.91 -4.27 4.34
N VAL A 47 -14.51 -5.07 3.45
CA VAL A 47 -13.88 -6.30 2.93
C VAL A 47 -12.58 -5.98 2.20
N ALA A 48 -12.55 -4.92 1.38
CA ALA A 48 -11.34 -4.50 0.68
C ALA A 48 -10.21 -4.09 1.65
N VAL A 49 -10.52 -3.32 2.69
CA VAL A 49 -9.54 -2.90 3.71
C VAL A 49 -9.03 -4.11 4.51
N LEU A 50 -9.90 -5.05 4.86
CA LEU A 50 -9.50 -6.28 5.57
C LEU A 50 -8.55 -7.14 4.72
N GLN A 51 -8.78 -7.22 3.41
CA GLN A 51 -7.89 -7.94 2.49
C GLN A 51 -6.57 -7.19 2.26
N MET A 52 -6.59 -5.86 2.25
CA MET A 52 -5.38 -5.05 2.11
C MET A 52 -4.52 -5.04 3.38
N THR A 53 -5.16 -5.16 4.56
CA THR A 53 -4.46 -5.11 5.84
C THR A 53 -3.89 -6.47 6.19
N GLU A 54 -2.63 -6.70 5.83
CA GLU A 54 -1.97 -7.97 6.10
C GLU A 54 -1.40 -8.03 7.53
N PHE A 55 -2.25 -8.36 8.50
CA PHE A 55 -1.90 -8.42 9.93
C PHE A 55 -0.68 -9.31 10.26
N ARG A 56 -0.39 -10.29 9.40
CA ARG A 56 0.79 -11.16 9.54
C ARG A 56 2.09 -10.38 9.37
N MET A 57 2.13 -9.43 8.43
CA MET A 57 3.29 -8.58 8.18
C MET A 57 3.53 -7.64 9.36
N LEU A 58 2.45 -7.05 9.91
CA LEU A 58 2.54 -6.16 11.07
C LEU A 58 3.09 -6.87 12.31
N ARG A 59 2.66 -8.12 12.55
CA ARG A 59 3.20 -8.95 13.64
C ARG A 59 4.68 -9.27 13.46
N ARG A 60 5.11 -9.58 12.23
CA ARG A 60 6.52 -9.82 11.92
C ARG A 60 7.37 -8.56 12.15
N LEU A 61 6.86 -7.38 11.76
CA LEU A 61 7.55 -6.11 11.92
C LEU A 61 7.82 -5.78 13.40
N TRP A 62 6.89 -6.12 14.30
CA TRP A 62 7.06 -5.94 15.75
C TRP A 62 8.31 -6.66 16.29
N PHE A 63 8.61 -7.87 15.81
CA PHE A 63 9.76 -8.65 16.29
C PHE A 63 11.10 -8.17 15.70
N VAL A 64 11.10 -7.50 14.55
CA VAL A 64 12.32 -7.09 13.85
C VAL A 64 12.83 -5.75 14.36
N SER A 65 11.96 -4.74 14.46
CA SER A 65 12.37 -3.37 14.77
C SER A 65 11.18 -2.53 15.25
N LYS A 66 11.27 -2.01 16.48
CA LYS A 66 10.26 -1.08 17.01
C LYS A 66 10.22 0.25 16.25
N THR A 67 11.33 0.63 15.62
CA THR A 67 11.48 1.89 14.89
C THR A 67 10.59 1.94 13.64
N ASP A 68 10.57 0.85 12.86
CA ASP A 68 9.75 0.77 11.64
C ASP A 68 8.25 0.65 11.98
N LEU A 69 7.93 0.00 13.10
CA LEU A 69 6.57 -0.02 13.63
C LEU A 69 6.08 1.37 14.04
N LEU A 70 6.96 2.18 14.66
CA LEU A 70 6.64 3.53 15.10
C LEU A 70 6.38 4.44 13.90
N GLU A 71 7.17 4.31 12.83
CA GLU A 71 6.96 5.06 11.59
C GLU A 71 5.61 4.72 10.93
N TRP A 72 5.27 3.43 10.86
CA TRP A 72 3.97 2.98 10.34
C TRP A 72 2.81 3.50 11.19
N LEU A 73 2.92 3.41 12.51
CA LEU A 73 1.88 3.80 13.46
C LEU A 73 1.65 5.31 13.47
N VAL A 74 2.72 6.11 13.42
CA VAL A 74 2.64 7.57 13.29
C VAL A 74 1.98 7.95 11.97
N THR A 75 2.40 7.35 10.85
CA THR A 75 1.81 7.65 9.52
C THR A 75 0.31 7.32 9.48
N PHE A 76 -0.08 6.19 10.07
CA PHE A 76 -1.48 5.79 10.18
C PHE A 76 -2.30 6.77 11.03
N LEU A 77 -1.81 7.14 12.21
CA LEU A 77 -2.47 8.08 13.11
C LEU A 77 -2.61 9.48 12.50
N VAL A 78 -1.54 10.00 11.87
CA VAL A 78 -1.57 11.32 11.23
C VAL A 78 -2.52 11.32 10.04
N SER A 79 -2.55 10.25 9.23
CA SER A 79 -3.49 10.13 8.12
C SER A 79 -4.96 10.14 8.58
N LEU A 80 -5.24 9.52 9.73
CA LEU A 80 -6.60 9.45 10.27
C LEU A 80 -7.02 10.77 10.94
N ALA A 81 -6.09 11.47 11.60
CA ALA A 81 -6.39 12.71 12.34
C ALA A 81 -6.37 13.97 11.45
N ALA A 82 -5.37 14.10 10.57
CA ALA A 82 -5.15 15.28 9.74
C ALA A 82 -5.54 15.07 8.26
N GLY A 83 -5.88 13.84 7.87
CA GLY A 83 -6.20 13.47 6.50
C GLY A 83 -4.99 12.92 5.72
N ILE A 84 -5.29 12.23 4.62
CA ILE A 84 -4.31 11.49 3.79
C ILE A 84 -3.17 12.39 3.25
N GLN A 85 -3.47 13.64 2.92
CA GLN A 85 -2.50 14.58 2.35
C GLN A 85 -1.36 14.86 3.33
N TYR A 86 -1.69 15.21 4.58
CA TYR A 86 -0.72 15.49 5.63
C TYR A 86 -0.06 14.21 6.17
N GLY A 87 -0.79 13.10 6.20
CA GLY A 87 -0.25 11.79 6.56
C GLY A 87 0.92 11.36 5.69
N ILE A 88 0.81 11.52 4.37
CA ILE A 88 1.87 11.19 3.42
C ILE A 88 3.09 12.10 3.60
N LEU A 89 2.87 13.42 3.74
CA LEU A 89 3.94 14.40 3.96
C LEU A 89 4.72 14.10 5.26
N CYS A 90 4.00 13.84 6.35
CA CYS A 90 4.60 13.53 7.64
C CYS A 90 5.34 12.18 7.61
N GLY A 91 4.72 11.14 7.03
CA GLY A 91 5.34 9.83 6.89
C GLY A 91 6.65 9.89 6.09
N MET A 92 6.62 10.56 4.93
CA MET A 92 7.83 10.78 4.12
C MET A 92 8.91 11.51 4.92
N GLY A 93 8.56 12.60 5.63
CA GLY A 93 9.50 13.32 6.48
C GLY A 93 10.12 12.46 7.58
N LEU A 94 9.33 11.58 8.19
CA LEU A 94 9.78 10.65 9.23
C LEU A 94 10.70 9.56 8.65
N SER A 95 10.38 8.98 7.49
CA SER A 95 11.26 8.06 6.76
C SER A 95 12.61 8.70 6.46
N PHE A 96 12.59 9.95 5.96
CA PHE A 96 13.82 10.70 5.69
C PHE A 96 14.63 10.97 6.94
N ALA A 97 13.98 11.37 8.04
CA ALA A 97 14.64 11.61 9.32
C ALA A 97 15.30 10.33 9.86
N PHE A 98 14.62 9.18 9.78
CA PHE A 98 15.18 7.89 10.18
C PHE A 98 16.37 7.46 9.31
N LEU A 99 16.27 7.66 8.00
CA LEU A 99 17.36 7.39 7.07
C LEU A 99 18.59 8.25 7.37
N LEU A 100 18.38 9.54 7.63
CA LEU A 100 19.45 10.47 8.00
C LEU A 100 20.09 10.10 9.35
N TYR A 101 19.27 9.71 10.33
CA TYR A 101 19.75 9.29 11.65
C TYR A 101 20.63 8.02 11.56
N ARG A 102 20.26 7.06 10.69
CA ARG A 102 21.10 5.89 10.41
C ARG A 102 22.39 6.25 9.68
N TYR A 103 22.35 7.19 8.75
CA TYR A 103 23.52 7.60 7.98
C TYR A 103 24.53 8.38 8.83
N THR A 104 24.05 9.20 9.77
CA THR A 104 24.88 10.05 10.65
C THR A 104 25.50 9.30 11.82
N ARG A 105 25.03 8.09 12.13
CA ARG A 105 25.71 7.15 13.03
C ARG A 105 26.27 5.97 12.23
N PRO A 106 27.40 6.15 11.51
CA PRO A 106 28.09 5.03 10.91
C PRO A 106 28.69 4.20 12.04
N GLY A 107 27.98 3.16 12.48
CA GLY A 107 28.66 1.99 13.02
C GLY A 107 29.58 1.49 11.91
N LEU A 108 30.88 1.49 12.16
CA LEU A 108 31.92 1.08 11.23
C LEU A 108 31.78 -0.41 10.91
N GLU A 109 30.79 -0.77 10.10
CA GLU A 109 30.61 -2.13 9.58
C GLU A 109 30.85 -2.03 8.06
N THR A 110 32.12 -2.10 7.72
CA THR A 110 32.65 -2.14 6.36
C THR A 110 31.95 -3.20 5.51
N SER A 111 31.51 -2.83 4.30
CA SER A 111 31.30 -3.74 3.15
C SER A 111 30.15 -4.77 3.18
N VAL A 112 29.00 -4.52 3.85
CA VAL A 112 27.83 -5.44 3.80
C VAL A 112 26.50 -4.81 3.32
N SER A 113 26.43 -3.48 3.15
CA SER A 113 25.18 -2.80 2.74
C SER A 113 24.68 -3.21 1.35
N ALA A 114 25.58 -3.58 0.43
CA ALA A 114 25.21 -4.11 -0.89
C ALA A 114 24.47 -5.46 -0.83
N CYS A 115 24.69 -6.27 0.21
CA CYS A 115 24.05 -7.58 0.38
C CYS A 115 22.65 -7.47 1.00
N ALA A 116 22.42 -6.49 1.89
CA ALA A 116 21.11 -6.25 2.49
C ALA A 116 20.09 -5.72 1.47
N THR A 117 20.51 -4.87 0.53
CA THR A 117 19.66 -4.42 -0.58
C THR A 117 19.26 -5.57 -1.51
N LEU A 118 20.16 -6.54 -1.75
CA LEU A 118 19.85 -7.75 -2.53
C LEU A 118 18.83 -8.66 -1.82
N ALA A 119 18.91 -8.80 -0.49
CA ALA A 119 17.94 -9.59 0.28
C ALA A 119 16.54 -8.95 0.34
N VAL A 120 16.45 -7.62 0.39
CA VAL A 120 15.17 -6.88 0.32
C VAL A 120 14.57 -6.98 -1.09
N CYS A 121 15.38 -6.89 -2.15
CA CYS A 121 14.91 -7.15 -3.52
C CYS A 121 14.36 -8.57 -3.71
N MET A 122 14.92 -9.57 -3.02
CA MET A 122 14.48 -10.97 -3.14
C MET A 122 13.18 -11.27 -2.38
N SER A 123 12.86 -10.55 -1.29
CA SER A 123 11.56 -10.69 -0.59
C SER A 123 10.39 -9.99 -1.29
N VAL A 124 10.65 -9.08 -2.23
CA VAL A 124 9.60 -8.39 -3.03
C VAL A 124 9.26 -9.18 -4.31
N HIS A 125 9.97 -10.28 -4.59
CA HIS A 125 9.80 -11.09 -5.81
C HIS A 125 9.60 -12.60 -5.55
N VAL A 126 8.94 -12.94 -4.44
CA VAL A 126 8.32 -14.27 -4.18
C VAL A 126 6.95 -14.03 -3.56
#